data_AF-A0A6G9YNE4-F1
#
_entry.id   AF-A0A6G9YNE4-F1
#
_cell.length_a   1.000
_cell.length_b   1.000
_cell.length_c   1.000
_cell.angle_alpha   90.00
_cell.angle_beta   90.00
_cell.angle_gamma   90.00
#
_symmetry.space_group_name_H-M   'P 1'
#
loop_
_entity.id
_entity.type
_entity.pdbx_description
1 polymer ?
#
loop_
_entity_poly.entity_id
_entity_poly.type
_entity_poly.pdbx_seq_one_letter_code
_entity_poly.pdbx_strand_id
1 'polypeptide(L)'
;MECWGYYSPTASPRLRVLFDSDLLPVSHASNTDLPVPATFDELKPYIPAAVHKISRYGDPVIVVNSDKDALSENLDFDRENVWRIVVGGNKLSRGFTIEGLTVSYFLRRAKSVDTMMQMGRWFGFRTNYQDFVRLYISPELYEAFEGIVLDEEFFRAELRRFATPVDGRPQVTPREVPPLVAQHLPWLKPTSPNKMYNAALTERQSPGIGVEPTGYPKDITRLRENTNAFRPLLDAASNKIELRSSIRNYYPAFVGIIEHQELLRVLQKLSWLEDDYFEPDLRWLNRLGPDKIEDWAVILPQHARSAESTRLLLGHGPLSLFSRERRRDPYFGAIRDPKHLFAAKRIIGEPTPFDDPAADRLARPRRGALIVYPVIESTAPAANAIASGQVVMAFHLLAPLSATTSDGRLVTFTTRNTSRRNAAIVDAQD
;
A
#
# COMPACT_ATOMS: atom_id res chain seq x y z
N MET A 1 -10.76 8.43 44.80
CA MET A 1 -11.01 9.48 43.79
C MET A 1 -10.10 10.64 44.17
N GLU A 2 -8.84 10.58 43.76
CA GLU A 2 -7.84 11.61 44.12
C GLU A 2 -8.13 12.90 43.32
N CYS A 3 -8.16 14.05 44.00
CA CYS A 3 -8.39 15.33 43.34
C CYS A 3 -7.11 15.82 42.66
N TRP A 4 -7.11 15.83 41.33
CA TRP A 4 -5.99 16.13 40.46
C TRP A 4 -5.80 17.65 40.22
N GLY A 5 -5.55 18.42 41.28
CA GLY A 5 -5.35 19.87 41.18
C GLY A 5 -3.88 20.25 40.89
N TYR A 6 -3.66 21.24 40.01
CA TYR A 6 -2.35 21.89 39.81
C TYR A 6 -1.75 22.43 41.13
N TYR A 7 -2.61 22.84 42.06
CA TYR A 7 -2.24 23.33 43.39
C TYR A 7 -1.87 22.22 44.38
N SER A 8 -1.88 20.95 43.96
CA SER A 8 -1.44 19.84 44.81
C SER A 8 0.09 19.84 44.96
N PRO A 9 0.63 19.57 46.16
CA PRO A 9 2.06 19.36 46.37
C PRO A 9 2.67 18.28 45.46
N THR A 10 1.86 17.33 44.98
CA THR A 10 2.28 16.23 44.10
C THR A 10 2.35 16.60 42.62
N ALA A 11 1.84 17.77 42.21
CA ALA A 11 1.75 18.15 40.81
C ALA A 11 3.11 18.45 40.17
N SER A 12 3.98 19.20 40.86
CA SER A 12 5.28 19.62 40.30
C SER A 12 6.25 18.45 40.07
N PRO A 13 6.41 17.47 40.99
CA PRO A 13 7.25 16.30 40.72
C PRO A 13 6.75 15.48 39.54
N ARG A 14 5.42 15.31 39.41
CA ARG A 14 4.83 14.55 38.30
C ARG A 14 5.04 15.22 36.94
N LEU A 15 4.84 16.54 36.87
CA LEU A 15 5.08 17.29 35.63
C LEU A 15 6.56 17.27 35.23
N ARG A 16 7.49 17.28 36.20
CA ARG A 16 8.91 17.08 35.92
C ARG A 16 9.17 15.71 35.30
N VAL A 17 8.62 14.64 35.88
CA VAL A 17 8.75 13.28 35.32
C VAL A 17 8.23 13.23 33.88
N LEU A 18 7.04 13.78 33.60
CA LEU A 18 6.50 13.81 32.23
C LEU A 18 7.37 14.64 31.28
N PHE A 19 7.92 15.76 31.73
CA PHE A 19 8.83 16.55 30.92
C PHE A 19 10.10 15.76 30.57
N ASP A 20 10.75 15.17 31.57
CA ASP A 20 12.02 14.45 31.38
C ASP A 20 11.85 13.13 30.61
N SER A 21 10.77 12.38 30.84
CA SER A 21 10.58 11.05 30.27
C SER A 21 9.87 11.04 28.91
N ASP A 22 9.15 12.11 28.57
CA ASP A 22 8.20 12.10 27.45
C ASP A 22 8.34 13.33 26.54
N LEU A 23 8.29 14.54 27.08
CA LEU A 23 8.36 15.75 26.25
C LEU A 23 9.77 16.00 25.69
N LEU A 24 10.77 16.07 26.58
CA LEU A 24 12.14 16.42 26.24
C LEU A 24 12.79 15.46 25.23
N PRO A 25 12.63 14.12 25.35
CA PRO A 25 13.19 13.19 24.37
C PRO A 25 12.58 13.36 22.97
N VAL A 26 11.27 13.64 22.88
CA VAL A 26 10.57 13.83 21.60
C VAL A 26 10.98 15.15 20.96
N SER A 27 11.04 16.24 21.73
CA SER A 27 11.47 17.54 21.23
C SER A 27 12.91 17.49 20.71
N HIS A 28 13.83 16.81 21.41
CA HIS A 28 15.20 16.59 20.90
C HIS A 28 15.26 15.75 19.63
N ALA A 29 14.43 14.71 19.52
CA ALA A 29 14.39 13.85 18.33
C ALA A 29 13.74 14.53 17.11
N SER A 30 12.84 15.49 17.33
CA SER A 30 12.10 16.18 16.27
C SER A 30 12.96 17.06 15.35
N ASN A 31 14.19 17.40 15.78
CA ASN A 31 15.16 18.23 15.05
C ASN A 31 14.54 19.52 14.48
N THR A 32 13.71 20.19 15.29
CA THR A 32 13.10 21.47 14.94
C THR A 32 14.05 22.63 15.29
N ASP A 33 14.06 23.71 14.50
CA ASP A 33 14.80 24.95 14.82
C ASP A 33 14.13 25.79 15.93
N LEU A 34 13.27 25.17 16.72
CA LEU A 34 12.41 25.84 17.71
C LEU A 34 13.05 25.83 19.09
N PRO A 35 12.80 26.86 19.92
CA PRO A 35 13.31 26.90 21.28
C PRO A 35 12.61 25.83 22.14
N VAL A 36 13.38 24.85 22.61
CA VAL A 36 12.96 23.81 23.56
C VAL A 36 13.62 24.11 24.91
N PRO A 37 12.86 24.18 26.02
CA PRO A 37 13.45 24.31 27.36
C PRO A 37 14.43 23.16 27.62
N ALA A 38 15.64 23.47 28.11
CA ALA A 38 16.64 22.44 28.41
C ALA A 38 16.30 21.68 29.71
N THR A 39 15.52 22.31 30.59
CA THR A 39 15.14 21.74 31.89
C THR A 39 13.70 22.06 32.24
N PHE A 40 13.10 21.23 33.10
CA PHE A 40 11.76 21.50 33.63
C PHE A 40 11.69 22.84 34.38
N ASP A 41 12.78 23.29 35.00
CA ASP A 41 12.83 24.54 35.75
C ASP A 41 12.73 25.77 34.84
N GLU A 42 13.16 25.68 33.58
CA GLU A 42 12.93 26.71 32.55
C GLU A 42 11.47 26.74 32.08
N LEU A 43 10.79 25.58 32.04
CA LEU A 43 9.37 25.49 31.66
C LEU A 43 8.44 25.96 32.80
N LYS A 44 8.81 25.67 34.05
CA LYS A 44 7.98 25.85 35.25
C LYS A 44 7.32 27.23 35.38
N PRO A 45 7.98 28.37 35.09
CA PRO A 45 7.38 29.70 35.19
C PRO A 45 6.17 29.92 34.26
N TYR A 46 6.08 29.18 33.16
CA TYR A 46 5.01 29.33 32.15
C TYR A 46 3.78 28.48 32.45
N ILE A 47 3.89 27.47 33.32
CA ILE A 47 2.80 26.54 33.64
C ILE A 47 1.58 27.25 34.27
N PRO A 48 1.72 28.18 35.24
CA PRO A 48 0.58 28.90 35.78
C PRO A 48 -0.23 29.64 34.71
N ALA A 49 0.46 30.28 33.76
CA ALA A 49 -0.18 30.99 32.66
C ALA A 49 -0.95 30.03 31.73
N ALA A 50 -0.38 28.86 31.44
CA ALA A 50 -1.06 27.82 30.66
C ALA A 50 -2.31 27.28 31.38
N VAL A 51 -2.21 26.98 32.68
CA VAL A 51 -3.34 26.52 33.50
C VAL A 51 -4.45 27.58 33.54
N HIS A 52 -4.09 28.85 33.69
CA HIS A 52 -5.07 29.94 33.67
C HIS A 52 -5.80 30.02 32.32
N LYS A 53 -5.11 29.85 31.19
CA LYS A 53 -5.73 29.81 29.86
C LYS A 53 -6.68 28.63 29.71
N ILE A 54 -6.28 27.45 30.21
CA ILE A 54 -7.07 26.22 30.15
C ILE A 54 -8.36 26.32 30.98
N SER A 55 -8.26 26.91 32.17
CA SER A 55 -9.36 27.01 33.13
C SER A 55 -10.17 28.31 33.04
N ARG A 56 -9.86 29.21 32.08
CA ARG A 56 -10.46 30.56 31.95
C ARG A 56 -11.98 30.54 31.97
N TYR A 57 -12.59 29.51 31.42
CA TYR A 57 -14.03 29.38 31.23
C TYR A 57 -14.64 28.24 32.07
N GLY A 58 -13.97 27.81 33.14
CA GLY A 58 -14.42 26.71 33.99
C GLY A 58 -13.84 25.37 33.53
N ASP A 59 -14.72 24.40 33.25
CA ASP A 59 -14.31 23.06 32.82
C ASP A 59 -13.54 23.12 31.48
N PRO A 60 -12.29 22.61 31.42
CA PRO A 60 -11.53 22.60 30.18
C PRO A 60 -12.11 21.64 29.13
N VAL A 61 -13.01 20.74 29.50
CA VAL A 61 -13.65 19.79 28.59
C VAL A 61 -14.90 20.41 27.96
N ILE A 62 -14.96 20.42 26.62
CA ILE A 62 -16.18 20.76 25.87
C ILE A 62 -16.68 19.52 25.14
N VAL A 63 -17.96 19.21 25.30
CA VAL A 63 -18.64 18.15 24.55
C VAL A 63 -19.45 18.74 23.39
N VAL A 64 -19.05 18.41 22.16
CA VAL A 64 -19.64 18.90 20.90
C VAL A 64 -20.60 17.82 20.36
N ASN A 65 -21.90 17.98 20.64
CA ASN A 65 -22.98 17.08 20.24
C ASN A 65 -23.86 17.64 19.10
N SER A 66 -24.70 16.78 18.52
CA SER A 66 -25.56 17.11 17.38
C SER A 66 -26.77 17.99 17.72
N ASP A 67 -27.14 18.12 18.99
CA ASP A 67 -28.32 18.89 19.39
C ASP A 67 -28.09 20.39 19.23
N LYS A 68 -29.14 21.06 18.71
CA LYS A 68 -29.12 22.43 18.19
C LYS A 68 -28.86 23.52 19.25
N ASP A 69 -28.78 23.16 20.53
CA ASP A 69 -28.83 24.13 21.62
C ASP A 69 -27.50 24.36 22.35
N ALA A 70 -26.41 23.62 22.04
CA ALA A 70 -25.15 23.72 22.77
C ALA A 70 -23.96 24.32 21.99
N LEU A 71 -24.11 24.60 20.69
CA LEU A 71 -23.00 25.04 19.82
C LEU A 71 -23.18 26.43 19.20
N SER A 72 -24.22 27.15 19.62
CA SER A 72 -24.58 28.45 19.02
C SER A 72 -24.04 29.64 19.80
N GLU A 73 -23.55 29.45 21.03
CA GLU A 73 -22.97 30.54 21.82
C GLU A 73 -21.45 30.31 22.01
N ASN A 74 -20.68 30.89 21.08
CA ASN A 74 -19.30 31.37 21.28
C ASN A 74 -18.12 30.38 21.20
N LEU A 75 -18.02 29.51 20.19
CA LEU A 75 -16.74 28.87 19.85
C LEU A 75 -16.42 29.08 18.36
N ASP A 76 -15.88 30.26 18.08
CA ASP A 76 -15.24 30.55 16.79
C ASP A 76 -13.76 30.16 16.88
N PHE A 77 -13.46 28.93 16.43
CA PHE A 77 -12.10 28.37 16.41
C PHE A 77 -11.13 29.17 15.53
N ASP A 78 -11.64 30.02 14.64
CA ASP A 78 -10.84 30.87 13.76
C ASP A 78 -10.56 32.25 14.39
N ARG A 79 -11.29 32.66 15.43
CA ARG A 79 -11.15 33.99 16.07
C ARG A 79 -10.48 33.97 17.44
N GLU A 80 -10.52 32.86 18.18
CA GLU A 80 -9.92 32.77 19.52
C GLU A 80 -8.98 31.57 19.68
N ASN A 81 -7.89 31.77 20.41
CA ASN A 81 -7.00 30.67 20.82
C ASN A 81 -7.72 29.72 21.78
N VAL A 82 -7.96 28.48 21.35
CA VAL A 82 -8.69 27.47 22.14
C VAL A 82 -7.72 26.61 22.96
N TRP A 83 -7.71 26.82 24.28
CA TRP A 83 -6.92 26.04 25.24
C TRP A 83 -7.81 25.00 25.95
N ARG A 84 -8.39 24.05 25.21
CA ARG A 84 -9.43 23.16 25.75
C ARG A 84 -9.33 21.73 25.21
N ILE A 85 -9.95 20.81 25.93
CA ILE A 85 -10.13 19.42 25.51
C ILE A 85 -11.48 19.33 24.81
N VAL A 86 -11.47 19.14 23.50
CA VAL A 86 -12.69 19.08 22.70
C VAL A 86 -13.05 17.60 22.45
N VAL A 87 -14.21 17.18 22.94
CA VAL A 87 -14.75 15.83 22.78
C VAL A 87 -15.98 15.91 21.89
N GLY A 88 -16.09 15.10 20.85
CA GLY A 88 -17.29 15.13 20.02
C GLY A 88 -17.37 14.00 19.02
N GLY A 89 -18.55 13.87 18.44
CA GLY A 89 -18.91 12.80 17.51
C GLY A 89 -18.76 13.21 16.04
N ASN A 90 -19.79 12.93 15.24
CA ASN A 90 -19.76 13.13 13.78
C ASN A 90 -19.46 14.58 13.34
N LYS A 91 -19.88 15.60 14.11
CA LYS A 91 -19.67 17.01 13.73
C LYS A 91 -18.19 17.37 13.72
N LEU A 92 -17.44 17.07 14.78
CA LEU A 92 -15.98 17.27 14.79
C LEU A 92 -15.27 16.46 13.70
N SER A 93 -15.89 15.35 13.28
CA SER A 93 -15.29 14.48 12.30
C SER A 93 -15.29 14.99 10.84
N ARG A 94 -15.98 16.11 10.56
CA ARG A 94 -16.10 16.63 9.20
C ARG A 94 -15.98 18.15 9.20
N GLY A 95 -14.87 18.65 8.66
CA GLY A 95 -14.74 20.06 8.27
C GLY A 95 -14.37 21.05 9.37
N PHE A 96 -14.05 20.62 10.59
CA PHE A 96 -13.48 21.50 11.61
C PHE A 96 -11.96 21.40 11.61
N THR A 97 -11.30 22.54 11.48
CA THR A 97 -9.85 22.67 11.65
C THR A 97 -9.64 23.43 12.94
N ILE A 98 -9.08 22.76 13.96
CA ILE A 98 -8.73 23.41 15.22
C ILE A 98 -7.30 23.91 15.08
N GLU A 99 -7.10 25.22 15.08
CA GLU A 99 -5.77 25.81 15.13
C GLU A 99 -5.10 25.48 16.47
N GLY A 100 -3.81 25.11 16.43
CA GLY A 100 -3.07 24.69 17.63
C GLY A 100 -3.45 23.32 18.21
N LEU A 101 -4.16 22.45 17.47
CA LEU A 101 -4.41 21.08 17.91
C LEU A 101 -3.11 20.27 17.96
N THR A 102 -2.72 19.85 19.16
CA THR A 102 -1.49 19.09 19.40
C THR A 102 -1.76 17.63 19.73
N VAL A 103 -2.86 17.30 20.42
CA VAL A 103 -3.13 15.92 20.85
C VAL A 103 -4.46 15.43 20.31
N SER A 104 -4.42 14.29 19.62
CA SER A 104 -5.59 13.64 19.03
C SER A 104 -5.79 12.23 19.60
N TYR A 105 -6.96 11.99 20.20
CA TYR A 105 -7.42 10.66 20.58
C TYR A 105 -8.49 10.19 19.61
N PHE A 106 -8.20 9.13 18.86
CA PHE A 106 -9.10 8.63 17.84
C PHE A 106 -9.28 7.11 17.90
N LEU A 107 -10.44 6.70 18.40
CA LEU A 107 -10.77 5.29 18.63
C LEU A 107 -11.79 4.73 17.63
N ARG A 108 -12.27 5.56 16.71
CA ARG A 108 -13.40 5.19 15.85
C ARG A 108 -12.92 4.59 14.53
N ARG A 109 -13.42 3.40 14.23
CA ARG A 109 -13.22 2.78 12.91
C ARG A 109 -14.05 3.49 11.84
N ALA A 110 -13.37 4.01 10.82
CA ALA A 110 -14.01 4.46 9.58
C ALA A 110 -14.22 3.26 8.65
N LYS A 111 -15.34 3.23 7.92
CA LYS A 111 -15.64 2.15 6.95
C LYS A 111 -15.18 2.45 5.52
N SER A 112 -14.61 3.63 5.28
CA SER A 112 -14.22 4.07 3.94
C SER A 112 -12.94 4.89 3.99
N VAL A 113 -12.08 4.74 2.97
CA VAL A 113 -10.85 5.52 2.81
C VAL A 113 -11.09 7.01 2.68
N ASP A 114 -12.13 7.45 1.95
CA ASP A 114 -12.45 8.89 1.86
C ASP A 114 -12.74 9.48 3.25
N THR A 115 -13.59 8.81 4.04
CA THR A 115 -13.82 9.23 5.43
C THR A 115 -12.51 9.19 6.23
N MET A 116 -11.68 8.16 6.10
CA MET A 116 -10.41 8.07 6.85
C MET A 116 -9.40 9.15 6.45
N MET A 117 -9.27 9.47 5.16
CA MET A 117 -8.44 10.56 4.64
C MET A 117 -8.97 11.93 5.06
N GLN A 118 -10.29 12.12 5.06
CA GLN A 118 -10.93 13.32 5.62
C GLN A 118 -10.66 13.44 7.12
N MET A 119 -10.68 12.33 7.86
CA MET A 119 -10.31 12.28 9.27
C MET A 119 -8.82 12.57 9.50
N GLY A 120 -7.95 12.17 8.57
CA GLY A 120 -6.52 12.47 8.60
C GLY A 120 -6.21 13.97 8.58
N ARG A 121 -7.14 14.81 8.12
CA ARG A 121 -7.00 16.28 8.17
C ARG A 121 -6.98 16.83 9.59
N TRP A 122 -7.45 16.09 10.60
CA TRP A 122 -7.38 16.54 11.99
C TRP A 122 -5.97 16.45 12.57
N PHE A 123 -5.07 15.68 11.96
CA PHE A 123 -3.69 15.60 12.44
C PHE A 123 -2.92 16.90 12.22
N GLY A 124 -3.55 17.90 11.59
CA GLY A 124 -3.21 19.31 11.72
C GLY A 124 -1.74 19.61 11.41
N PHE A 125 -1.44 19.95 10.16
CA PHE A 125 -0.12 20.49 9.86
C PHE A 125 0.01 21.87 10.50
N ARG A 126 0.90 21.97 11.49
CA ARG A 126 1.23 23.23 12.14
C ARG A 126 2.74 23.38 12.19
N THR A 127 3.22 24.27 11.33
CA THR A 127 4.56 24.83 11.40
C THR A 127 4.79 25.32 12.83
N ASN A 128 5.90 24.92 13.45
CA ASN A 128 6.33 25.31 14.79
C ASN A 128 5.74 24.53 15.99
N TYR A 129 5.02 23.42 15.78
CA TYR A 129 4.48 22.59 16.87
C TYR A 129 4.69 21.09 16.65
N GLN A 130 5.63 20.71 15.79
CA GLN A 130 5.79 19.33 15.33
C GLN A 130 6.15 18.35 16.46
N ASP A 131 6.84 18.81 17.48
CA ASP A 131 7.25 18.02 18.66
C ASP A 131 6.10 17.77 19.65
N PHE A 132 5.04 18.58 19.60
CA PHE A 132 3.86 18.42 20.46
C PHE A 132 2.78 17.52 19.85
N VAL A 133 2.90 17.13 18.58
CA VAL A 133 1.87 16.33 17.91
C VAL A 133 1.83 14.91 18.48
N ARG A 134 0.69 14.54 19.08
CA ARG A 134 0.44 13.20 19.63
C ARG A 134 -0.80 12.59 18.98
N LEU A 135 -0.66 11.36 18.50
CA LEU A 135 -1.75 10.59 17.94
C LEU A 135 -1.96 9.29 18.73
N TYR A 136 -3.13 9.15 19.35
CA TYR A 136 -3.56 7.94 20.03
C TYR A 136 -4.65 7.26 19.21
N ILE A 137 -4.29 6.17 18.55
CA ILE A 137 -5.18 5.35 17.71
C ILE A 137 -5.07 3.88 18.08
N SER A 138 -6.07 3.08 17.68
CA SER A 138 -5.98 1.63 17.82
C SER A 138 -5.01 1.05 16.79
N PRO A 139 -4.39 -0.13 17.05
CA PRO A 139 -3.51 -0.79 16.09
C PRO A 139 -4.15 -1.01 14.72
N GLU A 140 -5.45 -1.34 14.68
CA GLU A 140 -6.15 -1.56 13.40
C GLU A 140 -6.35 -0.27 12.61
N LEU A 141 -6.50 0.87 13.29
CA LEU A 141 -6.55 2.18 12.64
C LEU A 141 -5.18 2.57 12.09
N TYR A 142 -4.11 2.27 12.83
CA TYR A 142 -2.75 2.51 12.38
C TYR A 142 -2.44 1.75 11.08
N GLU A 143 -2.73 0.44 11.07
CA GLU A 143 -2.55 -0.42 9.88
C GLU A 143 -3.36 0.09 8.68
N ALA A 144 -4.60 0.54 8.92
CA ALA A 144 -5.43 1.09 7.86
C ALA A 144 -4.87 2.41 7.29
N PHE A 145 -4.38 3.32 8.13
CA PHE A 145 -3.72 4.56 7.67
C PHE A 145 -2.43 4.26 6.91
N GLU A 146 -1.60 3.35 7.42
CA GLU A 146 -0.38 2.91 6.75
C GLU A 146 -0.69 2.35 5.35
N GLY A 147 -1.67 1.45 5.25
CA GLY A 147 -2.10 0.88 3.97
C GLY A 147 -2.53 1.94 2.96
N ILE A 148 -3.34 2.91 3.39
CA ILE A 148 -3.81 3.99 2.53
C ILE A 148 -2.65 4.87 2.02
N VAL A 149 -1.70 5.22 2.90
CA VAL A 149 -0.55 6.06 2.52
C VAL A 149 0.33 5.34 1.51
N LEU A 150 0.60 4.05 1.73
CA LEU A 150 1.38 3.23 0.80
C LEU A 150 0.69 3.11 -0.58
N ASP A 151 -0.63 2.98 -0.60
CA ASP A 151 -1.41 2.90 -1.83
C ASP A 151 -1.37 4.22 -2.60
N GLU A 152 -1.49 5.35 -1.89
CA GLU A 152 -1.36 6.67 -2.48
C GLU A 152 0.05 6.91 -3.03
N GLU A 153 1.09 6.53 -2.30
CA GLU A 153 2.48 6.65 -2.75
C GLU A 153 2.75 5.80 -3.99
N PHE A 154 2.27 4.55 -4.01
CA PHE A 154 2.39 3.67 -5.17
C PHE A 154 1.64 4.24 -6.38
N PHE A 155 0.42 4.74 -6.17
CA PHE A 155 -0.36 5.39 -7.21
C PHE A 155 0.33 6.66 -7.75
N ARG A 156 0.89 7.50 -6.88
CA ARG A 156 1.68 8.68 -7.28
C ARG A 156 2.92 8.30 -8.07
N ALA A 157 3.61 7.23 -7.67
CA ALA A 157 4.74 6.70 -8.42
C ALA A 157 4.32 6.22 -9.81
N GLU A 158 3.15 5.58 -9.93
CA GLU A 158 2.61 5.19 -11.23
C GLU A 158 2.27 6.40 -12.10
N LEU A 159 1.58 7.42 -11.57
CA LEU A 159 1.27 8.65 -12.30
C LEU A 159 2.52 9.38 -12.81
N ARG A 160 3.62 9.38 -12.04
CA ARG A 160 4.91 9.95 -12.48
C ARG A 160 5.44 9.26 -13.75
N ARG A 161 5.14 7.98 -13.98
CA ARG A 161 5.52 7.26 -15.22
C ARG A 161 4.81 7.84 -16.44
N PHE A 162 3.59 8.33 -16.27
CA PHE A 162 2.76 8.88 -17.35
C PHE A 162 2.95 10.39 -17.54
N ALA A 163 3.81 11.02 -16.72
CA ALA A 163 4.02 12.46 -16.75
C ALA A 163 4.70 12.94 -18.03
N THR A 164 5.53 12.10 -18.66
CA THR A 164 6.21 12.43 -19.92
C THR A 164 5.22 12.38 -21.09
N PRO A 165 5.02 13.50 -21.82
CA PRO A 165 4.15 13.50 -22.99
C PRO A 165 4.69 12.60 -24.11
N VAL A 166 3.78 12.02 -24.87
CA VAL A 166 4.06 11.25 -26.09
C VAL A 166 3.40 11.98 -27.25
N ASP A 167 4.16 12.27 -28.32
CA ASP A 167 3.72 13.08 -29.46
C ASP A 167 3.13 14.45 -29.05
N GLY A 168 3.70 15.08 -28.02
CA GLY A 168 3.24 16.38 -27.50
C GLY A 168 1.90 16.32 -26.76
N ARG A 169 1.37 15.12 -26.45
CA ARG A 169 0.11 14.92 -25.72
C ARG A 169 0.35 14.20 -24.39
N PRO A 170 -0.40 14.53 -23.33
CA PRO A 170 -0.32 13.79 -22.07
C PRO A 170 -0.79 12.34 -22.30
N GLN A 171 -0.09 11.38 -21.69
CA GLN A 171 -0.48 9.96 -21.76
C GLN A 171 -1.75 9.68 -20.95
N VAL A 172 -1.98 10.45 -19.88
CA VAL A 172 -3.16 10.36 -19.01
C VAL A 172 -3.74 11.75 -18.80
N THR A 173 -5.06 11.88 -18.96
CA THR A 173 -5.81 13.09 -18.63
C THR A 173 -6.57 12.93 -17.31
N PRO A 174 -6.98 14.02 -16.63
CA PRO A 174 -7.72 13.93 -15.36
C PRO A 174 -8.99 13.05 -15.41
N ARG A 175 -9.65 12.95 -16.57
CA ARG A 175 -10.84 12.07 -16.77
C ARG A 175 -10.49 10.57 -16.86
N GLU A 176 -9.23 10.23 -17.12
CA GLU A 176 -8.70 8.87 -17.24
C GLU A 176 -7.98 8.39 -15.97
N VAL A 177 -7.79 9.29 -15.00
CA VAL A 177 -7.23 8.98 -13.67
C VAL A 177 -8.12 8.03 -12.86
N PRO A 178 -9.46 8.18 -12.80
CA PRO A 178 -10.27 7.38 -11.88
C PRO A 178 -10.19 5.85 -12.07
N PRO A 179 -10.17 5.31 -13.31
CA PRO A 179 -9.93 3.89 -13.52
C PRO A 179 -8.57 3.39 -12.99
N LEU A 180 -7.52 4.22 -13.05
CA LEU A 180 -6.22 3.87 -12.46
C LEU A 180 -6.31 3.86 -10.93
N VAL A 181 -6.98 4.86 -10.33
CA VAL A 181 -7.20 4.89 -8.88
C VAL A 181 -7.95 3.66 -8.41
N ALA A 182 -9.00 3.24 -9.12
CA ALA A 182 -9.81 2.07 -8.77
C ALA A 182 -8.97 0.77 -8.76
N GLN A 183 -8.00 0.63 -9.65
CA GLN A 183 -7.13 -0.56 -9.65
C GLN A 183 -6.18 -0.62 -8.45
N HIS A 184 -5.77 0.55 -7.95
CA HIS A 184 -4.88 0.67 -6.78
C HIS A 184 -5.65 0.66 -5.47
N LEU A 185 -6.88 1.18 -5.48
CA LEU A 185 -7.79 1.30 -4.34
C LEU A 185 -9.16 0.71 -4.70
N PRO A 186 -9.31 -0.62 -4.77
CA PRO A 186 -10.50 -1.23 -5.38
C PRO A 186 -11.77 -1.08 -4.56
N TRP A 187 -11.64 -0.95 -3.24
CA TRP A 187 -12.75 -0.60 -2.35
C TRP A 187 -13.16 0.89 -2.46
N LEU A 188 -12.41 1.73 -3.19
CA LEU A 188 -12.79 3.12 -3.44
C LEU A 188 -13.93 3.14 -4.44
N LYS A 189 -15.14 3.30 -3.92
CA LYS A 189 -16.34 3.32 -4.76
C LYS A 189 -16.25 4.49 -5.75
N PRO A 190 -16.32 4.22 -7.06
CA PRO A 190 -15.97 5.19 -8.08
C PRO A 190 -16.86 6.43 -8.04
N THR A 191 -18.18 6.27 -7.96
CA THR A 191 -19.15 7.37 -7.75
C THR A 191 -20.44 6.82 -7.14
N SER A 192 -21.51 7.63 -7.06
CA SER A 192 -22.85 7.15 -6.72
C SER A 192 -23.26 5.95 -7.59
N PRO A 193 -24.00 4.95 -7.09
CA PRO A 193 -24.34 3.73 -7.84
C PRO A 193 -24.97 3.95 -9.22
N ASN A 194 -25.64 5.09 -9.42
CA ASN A 194 -26.32 5.42 -10.68
C ASN A 194 -25.39 6.00 -11.74
N LYS A 195 -24.10 6.17 -11.44
CA LYS A 195 -23.12 6.84 -12.28
C LYS A 195 -21.88 5.96 -12.44
N MET A 196 -21.30 5.99 -13.63
CA MET A 196 -20.10 5.24 -13.96
C MET A 196 -19.08 6.15 -14.65
N TYR A 197 -17.81 5.93 -14.34
CA TYR A 197 -16.75 6.58 -15.10
C TYR A 197 -16.81 6.14 -16.56
N ASN A 198 -16.73 7.12 -17.45
CA ASN A 198 -16.83 6.84 -18.86
C ASN A 198 -15.51 6.31 -19.44
N ALA A 199 -14.38 6.54 -18.76
CA ALA A 199 -13.10 5.95 -19.12
C ALA A 199 -12.97 4.53 -18.56
N ALA A 200 -12.40 3.62 -19.35
CA ALA A 200 -11.99 2.29 -18.91
C ALA A 200 -10.55 2.02 -19.35
N LEU A 201 -9.71 1.56 -18.42
CA LEU A 201 -8.34 1.16 -18.76
C LEU A 201 -8.41 -0.11 -19.60
N THR A 202 -7.93 -0.01 -20.84
CA THR A 202 -7.94 -1.11 -21.80
C THR A 202 -6.63 -1.88 -21.73
N GLU A 203 -5.52 -1.18 -21.53
CA GLU A 203 -4.18 -1.76 -21.59
C GLU A 203 -3.23 -1.00 -20.68
N ARG A 204 -2.35 -1.74 -19.99
CA ARG A 204 -1.23 -1.20 -19.21
C ARG A 204 0.06 -1.90 -19.61
N GLN A 205 1.04 -1.12 -20.03
CA GLN A 205 2.36 -1.59 -20.43
C GLN A 205 3.40 -1.32 -19.35
N SER A 206 4.18 -2.34 -19.00
CA SER A 206 5.21 -2.25 -17.97
C SER A 206 6.55 -2.88 -18.42
N PRO A 207 7.15 -2.46 -19.54
CA PRO A 207 8.45 -2.98 -19.97
C PRO A 207 9.54 -2.61 -18.96
N GLY A 208 10.34 -3.59 -18.54
CA GLY A 208 11.36 -3.44 -17.48
C GLY A 208 10.80 -3.25 -16.06
N ILE A 209 9.50 -2.98 -15.93
CA ILE A 209 8.89 -2.65 -14.64
C ILE A 209 8.16 -3.88 -14.11
N GLY A 210 8.44 -4.21 -12.84
CA GLY A 210 7.79 -5.29 -12.12
C GLY A 210 6.29 -5.08 -11.97
N VAL A 211 5.50 -6.05 -12.42
CA VAL A 211 4.06 -6.16 -12.17
C VAL A 211 3.83 -7.18 -11.06
N GLU A 212 3.18 -6.75 -9.98
CA GLU A 212 2.85 -7.57 -8.82
C GLU A 212 1.35 -7.50 -8.52
N PRO A 213 0.56 -8.45 -9.03
CA PRO A 213 -0.84 -8.54 -8.67
C PRO A 213 -1.00 -8.82 -7.17
N THR A 214 -1.97 -8.17 -6.52
CA THR A 214 -2.24 -8.36 -5.08
C THR A 214 -3.67 -8.81 -4.78
N GLY A 215 -4.54 -8.77 -5.79
CA GLY A 215 -5.97 -9.10 -5.69
C GLY A 215 -6.32 -10.56 -5.94
N TYR A 216 -5.68 -11.50 -5.25
CA TYR A 216 -5.99 -12.93 -5.39
C TYR A 216 -7.27 -13.34 -4.65
N PRO A 217 -8.07 -14.28 -5.18
CA PRO A 217 -9.32 -14.70 -4.55
C PRO A 217 -9.10 -15.31 -3.15
N LYS A 218 -10.16 -15.31 -2.33
CA LYS A 218 -10.22 -16.06 -1.06
C LYS A 218 -11.02 -17.36 -1.16
N ASP A 219 -11.86 -17.47 -2.19
CA ASP A 219 -12.68 -18.64 -2.42
C ASP A 219 -11.80 -19.87 -2.73
N ILE A 220 -12.05 -20.98 -2.01
CA ILE A 220 -11.23 -22.19 -2.08
C ILE A 220 -11.28 -22.83 -3.48
N THR A 221 -12.41 -22.74 -4.17
CA THR A 221 -12.57 -23.30 -5.52
C THR A 221 -11.74 -22.51 -6.52
N ARG A 222 -11.87 -21.18 -6.51
CA ARG A 222 -11.06 -20.27 -7.34
C ARG A 222 -9.56 -20.40 -7.05
N LEU A 223 -9.18 -20.54 -5.78
CA LEU A 223 -7.78 -20.78 -5.38
C LEU A 223 -7.26 -22.11 -5.91
N ARG A 224 -8.06 -23.18 -5.83
CA ARG A 224 -7.68 -24.49 -6.38
C ARG A 224 -7.47 -24.43 -7.90
N GLU A 225 -8.36 -23.75 -8.62
CA GLU A 225 -8.24 -23.55 -10.07
C GLU A 225 -7.00 -22.76 -10.43
N ASN A 226 -6.77 -21.62 -9.77
CA ASN A 226 -5.57 -20.82 -9.95
C ASN A 226 -4.30 -21.64 -9.70
N THR A 227 -4.22 -22.33 -8.56
CA THR A 227 -3.04 -23.13 -8.21
C THR A 227 -2.80 -24.24 -9.23
N ASN A 228 -3.85 -24.91 -9.70
CA ASN A 228 -3.73 -25.94 -10.74
C ASN A 228 -3.24 -25.36 -12.08
N ALA A 229 -3.60 -24.12 -12.43
CA ALA A 229 -3.13 -23.45 -13.64
C ALA A 229 -1.61 -23.27 -13.67
N PHE A 230 -0.95 -23.21 -12.51
CA PHE A 230 0.52 -23.06 -12.41
C PHE A 230 1.31 -24.35 -12.70
N ARG A 231 0.67 -25.49 -12.94
CA ARG A 231 1.37 -26.77 -13.20
C ARG A 231 2.48 -26.67 -14.27
N PRO A 232 2.26 -26.06 -15.46
CA PRO A 232 3.32 -25.93 -16.47
C PRO A 232 4.54 -25.14 -16.00
N LEU A 233 4.34 -24.15 -15.12
CA LEU A 233 5.43 -23.37 -14.53
C LEU A 233 6.23 -24.19 -13.52
N LEU A 234 5.54 -25.03 -12.74
CA LEU A 234 6.19 -25.96 -11.80
C LEU A 234 6.95 -27.07 -12.53
N ASP A 235 6.39 -27.61 -13.62
CA ASP A 235 7.03 -28.62 -14.45
C ASP A 235 8.33 -28.06 -15.08
N ALA A 236 8.26 -26.82 -15.60
CA ALA A 236 9.40 -26.15 -16.23
C ALA A 236 10.52 -25.80 -15.23
N ALA A 237 10.16 -25.29 -14.05
CA ALA A 237 11.12 -24.84 -13.04
C ALA A 237 11.59 -25.99 -12.15
N SER A 238 12.43 -26.85 -12.72
CA SER A 238 12.97 -28.05 -12.04
C SER A 238 14.47 -27.95 -11.72
N ASN A 239 15.20 -27.02 -12.34
CA ASN A 239 16.64 -26.90 -12.12
C ASN A 239 16.94 -26.07 -10.87
N LYS A 240 17.55 -26.69 -9.85
CA LYS A 240 17.91 -25.99 -8.62
C LYS A 240 19.27 -25.29 -8.75
N ILE A 241 19.28 -23.97 -8.59
CA ILE A 241 20.48 -23.14 -8.64
C ILE A 241 20.54 -22.18 -7.43
N GLU A 242 21.72 -21.64 -7.17
CA GLU A 242 21.91 -20.54 -6.20
C GLU A 242 21.88 -19.20 -6.94
N LEU A 243 21.02 -18.29 -6.49
CA LEU A 243 20.89 -16.92 -6.98
C LEU A 243 21.33 -15.94 -5.91
N ARG A 244 21.75 -14.75 -6.30
CA ARG A 244 22.36 -13.79 -5.38
C ARG A 244 21.32 -12.81 -4.81
N SER A 245 21.28 -12.69 -3.49
CA SER A 245 20.37 -11.79 -2.76
C SER A 245 21.05 -10.50 -2.28
N SER A 246 22.37 -10.52 -2.11
CA SER A 246 23.20 -9.37 -1.76
C SER A 246 24.64 -9.61 -2.21
N ILE A 247 25.53 -8.63 -2.03
CA ILE A 247 26.97 -8.76 -2.33
C ILE A 247 27.58 -10.05 -1.76
N ARG A 248 27.12 -10.52 -0.58
CA ARG A 248 27.69 -11.67 0.13
C ARG A 248 26.77 -12.87 0.26
N ASN A 249 25.48 -12.75 -0.03
CA ASN A 249 24.49 -13.76 0.28
C ASN A 249 23.82 -14.33 -0.98
N TYR A 250 23.54 -15.62 -0.91
CA TYR A 250 22.82 -16.38 -1.94
C TYR A 250 21.53 -16.98 -1.36
N TYR A 251 20.63 -17.35 -2.25
CA TYR A 251 19.43 -18.11 -1.93
C TYR A 251 19.21 -19.20 -2.99
N PRO A 252 18.78 -20.40 -2.56
CA PRO A 252 18.40 -21.45 -3.50
C PRO A 252 17.13 -21.05 -4.25
N ALA A 253 17.02 -21.42 -5.52
CA ALA A 253 15.80 -21.29 -6.30
C ALA A 253 15.67 -22.46 -7.29
N PHE A 254 14.45 -22.88 -7.57
CA PHE A 254 14.19 -23.66 -8.77
C PHE A 254 13.96 -22.72 -9.94
N VAL A 255 14.59 -23.00 -11.07
CA VAL A 255 14.53 -22.17 -12.27
C VAL A 255 14.25 -23.01 -13.49
N GLY A 256 13.47 -22.45 -14.41
CA GLY A 256 13.11 -23.05 -15.69
C GLY A 256 12.79 -22.00 -16.74
N ILE A 257 12.70 -22.41 -18.00
CA ILE A 257 12.28 -21.55 -19.10
C ILE A 257 10.92 -22.02 -19.60
N ILE A 258 10.02 -21.08 -19.84
CA ILE A 258 8.73 -21.34 -20.46
C ILE A 258 8.50 -20.39 -21.63
N GLU A 259 7.92 -20.88 -22.72
CA GLU A 259 7.57 -20.04 -23.86
C GLU A 259 6.50 -19.01 -23.49
N HIS A 260 6.55 -17.84 -24.12
CA HIS A 260 5.60 -16.77 -23.84
C HIS A 260 4.13 -17.20 -24.00
N GLN A 261 3.81 -17.96 -25.04
CA GLN A 261 2.46 -18.44 -25.31
C GLN A 261 1.96 -19.42 -24.23
N GLU A 262 2.84 -20.25 -23.68
CA GLU A 262 2.46 -21.16 -22.60
C GLU A 262 2.23 -20.39 -21.30
N LEU A 263 3.04 -19.37 -20.99
CA LEU A 263 2.77 -18.47 -19.87
C LEU A 263 1.42 -17.76 -20.03
N LEU A 264 1.09 -17.25 -21.23
CA LEU A 264 -0.20 -16.61 -21.48
C LEU A 264 -1.38 -17.55 -21.20
N ARG A 265 -1.29 -18.82 -21.58
CA ARG A 265 -2.32 -19.84 -21.26
C ARG A 265 -2.50 -20.06 -19.77
N VAL A 266 -1.42 -19.94 -18.98
CA VAL A 266 -1.50 -19.99 -17.51
C VAL A 266 -2.20 -18.74 -16.98
N LEU A 267 -1.75 -17.55 -17.40
CA LEU A 267 -2.28 -16.27 -16.91
C LEU A 267 -3.76 -16.06 -17.27
N GLN A 268 -4.21 -16.50 -18.44
CA GLN A 268 -5.62 -16.43 -18.88
C GLN A 268 -6.58 -17.29 -18.05
N LYS A 269 -6.08 -18.32 -17.36
CA LYS A 269 -6.90 -19.17 -16.49
C LYS A 269 -7.04 -18.62 -15.08
N LEU A 270 -6.30 -17.56 -14.74
CA LEU A 270 -6.29 -17.02 -13.39
C LEU A 270 -7.54 -16.20 -13.14
N SER A 271 -8.14 -16.45 -11.98
CA SER A 271 -9.25 -15.70 -11.43
C SER A 271 -8.76 -14.73 -10.34
N TRP A 272 -9.39 -13.57 -10.25
CA TRP A 272 -8.97 -12.44 -9.40
C TRP A 272 -10.14 -11.99 -8.50
N LEU A 273 -9.88 -11.22 -7.43
CA LEU A 273 -10.96 -10.69 -6.59
C LEU A 273 -12.00 -9.92 -7.39
N GLU A 274 -11.53 -9.13 -8.37
CA GLU A 274 -12.35 -8.43 -9.36
C GLU A 274 -12.01 -8.98 -10.74
N ASP A 275 -13.02 -9.31 -11.54
CA ASP A 275 -12.84 -10.07 -12.78
C ASP A 275 -11.98 -9.32 -13.82
N ASP A 276 -11.95 -7.99 -13.79
CA ASP A 276 -11.16 -7.14 -14.69
C ASP A 276 -9.83 -6.65 -14.09
N TYR A 277 -9.44 -7.13 -12.90
CA TYR A 277 -8.29 -6.62 -12.14
C TYR A 277 -6.95 -6.69 -12.91
N PHE A 278 -6.65 -7.85 -13.51
CA PHE A 278 -5.38 -8.11 -14.24
C PHE A 278 -5.54 -8.04 -15.77
N GLU A 279 -6.76 -7.83 -16.24
CA GLU A 279 -7.10 -7.86 -17.66
C GLU A 279 -6.31 -6.82 -18.50
N PRO A 280 -6.03 -5.58 -18.02
CA PRO A 280 -5.23 -4.63 -18.79
C PRO A 280 -3.77 -5.05 -19.02
N ASP A 281 -3.14 -5.72 -18.05
CA ASP A 281 -1.78 -6.24 -18.20
C ASP A 281 -1.80 -7.48 -19.11
N LEU A 282 -2.82 -8.33 -18.97
CA LEU A 282 -2.98 -9.51 -19.81
C LEU A 282 -3.18 -9.16 -21.29
N ARG A 283 -3.98 -8.12 -21.60
CA ARG A 283 -4.15 -7.62 -22.96
C ARG A 283 -2.85 -7.14 -23.57
N TRP A 284 -2.04 -6.39 -22.81
CA TRP A 284 -0.72 -5.97 -23.26
C TRP A 284 0.17 -7.16 -23.56
N LEU A 285 0.30 -8.09 -22.62
CA LEU A 285 1.12 -9.30 -22.81
C LEU A 285 0.68 -10.09 -24.04
N ASN A 286 -0.63 -10.23 -24.27
CA ASN A 286 -1.17 -10.98 -25.41
C ASN A 286 -0.90 -10.30 -26.77
N ARG A 287 -0.60 -8.99 -26.80
CA ARG A 287 -0.22 -8.26 -28.03
C ARG A 287 1.26 -8.34 -28.35
N LEU A 288 2.10 -8.78 -27.42
CA LEU A 288 3.54 -8.87 -27.66
C LEU A 288 3.84 -10.01 -28.63
N GLY A 289 4.49 -9.67 -29.74
CA GLY A 289 4.99 -10.63 -30.71
C GLY A 289 6.34 -11.24 -30.29
N PRO A 290 6.81 -12.28 -31.01
CA PRO A 290 8.11 -12.91 -30.78
C PRO A 290 9.30 -11.96 -31.03
N ASP A 291 9.10 -10.86 -31.76
CA ASP A 291 10.06 -9.77 -31.92
C ASP A 291 10.28 -8.96 -30.63
N LYS A 292 9.31 -9.01 -29.70
CA LYS A 292 9.32 -8.30 -28.41
C LYS A 292 9.62 -9.21 -27.24
N ILE A 293 9.07 -10.42 -27.24
CA ILE A 293 9.25 -11.39 -26.16
C ILE A 293 9.15 -12.81 -26.68
N GLU A 294 10.12 -13.64 -26.32
CA GLU A 294 10.20 -15.04 -26.77
C GLU A 294 9.78 -15.99 -25.65
N ASP A 295 10.38 -15.84 -24.48
CA ASP A 295 10.25 -16.77 -23.37
C ASP A 295 10.42 -16.07 -22.01
N TRP A 296 10.24 -16.84 -20.94
CA TRP A 296 10.28 -16.37 -19.56
C TRP A 296 11.15 -17.29 -18.71
N ALA A 297 12.07 -16.71 -17.94
CA ALA A 297 12.71 -17.42 -16.83
C ALA A 297 11.75 -17.47 -15.64
N VAL A 298 11.27 -18.65 -15.29
CA VAL A 298 10.46 -18.91 -14.10
C VAL A 298 11.39 -19.16 -12.92
N ILE A 299 11.22 -18.43 -11.82
CA ILE A 299 12.03 -18.50 -10.62
C ILE A 299 11.12 -18.82 -9.43
N LEU A 300 11.36 -19.95 -8.75
CA LEU A 300 10.73 -20.29 -7.47
C LEU A 300 11.77 -20.21 -6.34
N PRO A 301 11.86 -19.06 -5.64
CA PRO A 301 12.79 -18.89 -4.54
C PRO A 301 12.52 -19.90 -3.42
N GLN A 302 13.60 -20.39 -2.81
CA GLN A 302 13.56 -21.35 -1.71
C GLN A 302 14.20 -20.73 -0.46
N HIS A 303 13.67 -21.06 0.71
CA HIS A 303 14.29 -20.69 1.98
C HIS A 303 15.61 -21.43 2.14
N ALA A 304 16.67 -20.73 2.53
CA ALA A 304 18.00 -21.31 2.71
C ALA A 304 18.03 -22.38 3.83
N ARG A 305 17.14 -22.27 4.83
CA ARG A 305 17.04 -23.18 5.98
C ARG A 305 15.61 -23.23 6.52
N SER A 306 14.84 -24.28 6.22
CA SER A 306 13.78 -24.85 7.09
C SER A 306 12.93 -25.89 6.31
N ALA A 307 13.10 -27.18 6.62
CA ALA A 307 12.22 -28.23 6.11
C ALA A 307 10.76 -28.04 6.57
N GLU A 308 10.55 -27.39 7.72
CA GLU A 308 9.23 -27.09 8.28
C GLU A 308 8.42 -26.13 7.41
N SER A 309 9.09 -25.33 6.59
CA SER A 309 8.48 -24.34 5.69
C SER A 309 8.28 -24.84 4.26
N THR A 310 8.64 -26.10 3.95
CA THR A 310 8.56 -26.63 2.58
C THR A 310 7.52 -27.74 2.43
N ARG A 311 6.74 -27.75 1.34
CA ARG A 311 5.71 -28.77 1.07
C ARG A 311 5.74 -29.24 -0.37
N LEU A 312 5.27 -30.46 -0.59
CA LEU A 312 4.90 -30.90 -1.94
C LEU A 312 3.64 -30.13 -2.37
N LEU A 313 3.69 -29.56 -3.57
CA LEU A 313 2.56 -28.87 -4.19
C LEU A 313 2.36 -29.47 -5.57
N LEU A 314 1.17 -30.01 -5.84
CA LEU A 314 0.85 -30.63 -7.14
C LEU A 314 1.84 -31.73 -7.59
N GLY A 315 2.50 -32.40 -6.64
CA GLY A 315 3.54 -33.40 -6.89
C GLY A 315 4.96 -32.83 -7.06
N HIS A 316 5.12 -31.51 -6.98
CA HIS A 316 6.40 -30.81 -7.13
C HIS A 316 6.97 -30.42 -5.77
N GLY A 317 8.30 -30.37 -5.68
CA GLY A 317 9.02 -29.86 -4.52
C GLY A 317 9.95 -30.88 -3.86
N PRO A 318 10.24 -30.72 -2.55
CA PRO A 318 9.60 -29.79 -1.62
C PRO A 318 9.83 -28.30 -1.98
N LEU A 319 8.75 -27.51 -2.02
CA LEU A 319 8.76 -26.08 -2.33
C LEU A 319 8.55 -25.25 -1.07
N SER A 320 9.29 -24.15 -0.96
CA SER A 320 9.16 -23.18 0.12
C SER A 320 7.81 -22.46 0.06
N LEU A 321 7.13 -22.42 1.20
CA LEU A 321 5.91 -21.64 1.40
C LEU A 321 6.26 -20.28 2.01
N PHE A 322 5.57 -19.24 1.57
CA PHE A 322 5.78 -17.86 2.01
C PHE A 322 4.56 -17.37 2.78
N SER A 323 4.73 -17.12 4.08
CA SER A 323 3.65 -16.53 4.89
C SER A 323 3.45 -15.07 4.50
N ARG A 324 2.22 -14.70 4.12
CA ARG A 324 1.82 -13.32 3.85
C ARG A 324 0.42 -13.08 4.38
N GLU A 325 0.24 -11.92 4.98
CA GLU A 325 -1.05 -11.43 5.43
C GLU A 325 -1.59 -10.38 4.47
N ARG A 326 -2.91 -10.33 4.36
CA ARG A 326 -3.62 -9.30 3.59
C ARG A 326 -3.69 -8.02 4.41
N ARG A 327 -2.63 -7.21 4.33
CA ARG A 327 -2.53 -5.90 5.01
C ARG A 327 -3.63 -4.91 4.58
N ARG A 328 -4.27 -5.16 3.44
CA ARG A 328 -5.28 -4.30 2.82
C ARG A 328 -6.53 -5.10 2.50
N ASP A 329 -7.03 -5.88 3.46
CA ASP A 329 -8.09 -6.87 3.22
C ASP A 329 -9.24 -6.32 2.35
N PRO A 330 -9.61 -6.99 1.24
CA PRO A 330 -9.23 -8.35 0.83
C PRO A 330 -7.92 -8.46 0.02
N TYR A 331 -7.10 -7.42 -0.10
CA TYR A 331 -5.87 -7.40 -0.92
C TYR A 331 -4.60 -7.68 -0.11
N PHE A 332 -3.62 -8.32 -0.75
CA PHE A 332 -2.27 -8.44 -0.18
C PHE A 332 -1.54 -7.08 -0.14
N GLY A 333 -0.57 -6.94 0.75
CA GLY A 333 0.48 -5.91 0.61
C GLY A 333 1.50 -6.31 -0.47
N ALA A 334 2.74 -5.87 -0.33
CA ALA A 334 3.84 -6.43 -1.14
C ALA A 334 4.02 -7.93 -0.81
N ILE A 335 4.06 -8.77 -1.84
CA ILE A 335 4.22 -10.23 -1.70
C ILE A 335 5.68 -10.61 -1.87
N ARG A 336 6.35 -9.99 -2.85
CA ARG A 336 7.74 -10.18 -3.21
C ARG A 336 8.66 -9.93 -2.03
N ASP A 337 9.75 -10.69 -1.99
CA ASP A 337 10.91 -10.31 -1.20
C ASP A 337 11.83 -9.46 -2.09
N PRO A 338 12.17 -8.20 -1.71
CA PRO A 338 12.99 -7.31 -2.53
C PRO A 338 14.31 -7.94 -2.97
N LYS A 339 14.89 -8.84 -2.16
CA LYS A 339 16.17 -9.47 -2.46
C LYS A 339 16.13 -10.43 -3.65
N HIS A 340 14.95 -10.98 -3.99
CA HIS A 340 14.80 -11.87 -5.14
C HIS A 340 14.70 -11.10 -6.47
N LEU A 341 14.47 -9.80 -6.41
CA LEU A 341 14.35 -8.97 -7.63
C LEU A 341 15.68 -8.81 -8.36
N PHE A 342 16.82 -8.91 -7.66
CA PHE A 342 18.12 -8.72 -8.29
C PHE A 342 18.37 -9.73 -9.42
N ALA A 343 18.11 -11.02 -9.19
CA ALA A 343 18.25 -12.05 -10.22
C ALA A 343 17.31 -11.79 -11.42
N ALA A 344 16.05 -11.46 -11.16
CA ALA A 344 15.08 -11.17 -12.22
C ALA A 344 15.47 -9.94 -13.06
N LYS A 345 15.98 -8.89 -12.42
CA LYS A 345 16.50 -7.69 -13.09
C LYS A 345 17.67 -8.01 -14.01
N ARG A 346 18.65 -8.81 -13.54
CA ARG A 346 19.78 -9.21 -14.38
C ARG A 346 19.35 -10.03 -15.58
N ILE A 347 18.37 -10.91 -15.42
CA ILE A 347 17.82 -11.74 -16.52
C ILE A 347 17.24 -10.87 -17.65
N ILE A 348 16.55 -9.78 -17.31
CA ILE A 348 16.00 -8.86 -18.31
C ILE A 348 17.02 -7.82 -18.81
N GLY A 349 18.27 -7.88 -18.34
CA GLY A 349 19.35 -6.97 -18.73
C GLY A 349 19.43 -5.67 -17.93
N GLU A 350 18.71 -5.56 -16.81
CA GLU A 350 18.85 -4.40 -15.91
C GLU A 350 20.08 -4.52 -15.00
N PRO A 351 20.83 -3.42 -14.80
CA PRO A 351 21.97 -3.40 -13.90
C PRO A 351 21.54 -3.55 -12.44
N THR A 352 22.34 -4.29 -11.68
CA THR A 352 22.17 -4.48 -10.22
C THR A 352 23.46 -4.11 -9.48
N PRO A 353 23.41 -3.85 -8.16
CA PRO A 353 24.59 -3.44 -7.38
C PRO A 353 25.74 -4.47 -7.32
N PHE A 354 25.50 -5.70 -7.76
CA PHE A 354 26.45 -6.80 -7.76
C PHE A 354 26.17 -7.73 -8.94
N ASP A 355 27.18 -8.49 -9.34
CA ASP A 355 27.08 -9.55 -10.35
C ASP A 355 26.37 -10.79 -9.81
N ASP A 356 25.77 -11.57 -10.71
CA ASP A 356 25.21 -12.88 -10.41
C ASP A 356 25.41 -13.78 -11.65
N PRO A 357 26.52 -14.54 -11.71
CA PRO A 357 26.84 -15.37 -12.86
C PRO A 357 25.79 -16.44 -13.19
N ALA A 358 24.91 -16.80 -12.26
CA ALA A 358 23.83 -17.75 -12.50
C ALA A 358 22.65 -17.05 -13.19
N ALA A 359 22.24 -15.87 -12.70
CA ALA A 359 21.24 -15.04 -13.36
C ALA A 359 21.71 -14.54 -14.74
N ASP A 360 22.98 -14.16 -14.87
CA ASP A 360 23.57 -13.65 -16.10
C ASP A 360 23.55 -14.68 -17.24
N ARG A 361 23.72 -15.97 -16.92
CA ARG A 361 23.62 -17.07 -17.90
C ARG A 361 22.20 -17.26 -18.43
N LEU A 362 21.20 -16.83 -17.68
CA LEU A 362 19.79 -16.90 -18.07
C LEU A 362 19.38 -15.68 -18.90
N ALA A 363 20.15 -14.59 -18.90
CA ALA A 363 19.79 -13.34 -19.55
C ALA A 363 19.73 -13.46 -21.08
N ARG A 364 18.65 -12.93 -21.68
CA ARG A 364 18.46 -12.81 -23.13
C ARG A 364 17.70 -11.52 -23.45
N PRO A 365 17.95 -10.87 -24.60
CA PRO A 365 17.32 -9.60 -24.95
C PRO A 365 15.78 -9.59 -24.97
N ARG A 366 15.15 -10.74 -25.24
CA ARG A 366 13.69 -10.91 -25.36
C ARG A 366 13.12 -11.89 -24.33
N ARG A 367 13.84 -12.10 -23.23
CA ARG A 367 13.38 -12.97 -22.14
C ARG A 367 12.86 -12.15 -20.99
N GLY A 368 11.63 -12.44 -20.56
CA GLY A 368 11.09 -11.94 -19.30
C GLY A 368 11.55 -12.77 -18.10
N ALA A 369 11.31 -12.25 -16.90
CA ALA A 369 11.50 -12.99 -15.65
C ALA A 369 10.18 -13.05 -14.87
N LEU A 370 9.83 -14.24 -14.39
CA LEU A 370 8.63 -14.49 -13.59
C LEU A 370 9.05 -15.11 -12.26
N ILE A 371 8.93 -14.37 -11.16
CA ILE A 371 9.15 -14.92 -9.82
C ILE A 371 7.82 -15.44 -9.30
N VAL A 372 7.77 -16.69 -8.85
CA VAL A 372 6.55 -17.34 -8.34
C VAL A 372 6.73 -17.70 -6.88
N TYR A 373 5.73 -17.37 -6.07
CA TYR A 373 5.67 -17.60 -4.63
C TYR A 373 4.43 -18.43 -4.28
N PRO A 374 4.61 -19.66 -3.77
CA PRO A 374 3.54 -20.36 -3.06
C PRO A 374 3.28 -19.66 -1.72
N VAL A 375 2.22 -18.86 -1.66
CA VAL A 375 1.87 -18.06 -0.48
C VAL A 375 0.82 -18.76 0.37
N ILE A 376 0.99 -18.69 1.69
CA ILE A 376 0.02 -19.13 2.68
C ILE A 376 -0.35 -17.97 3.60
N GLU A 377 -1.62 -17.91 4.00
CA GLU A 377 -2.15 -16.87 4.92
C GLU A 377 -2.18 -17.36 6.38
N SER A 378 -1.75 -18.61 6.62
CA SER A 378 -1.69 -19.26 7.92
C SER A 378 -0.41 -20.07 8.06
N THR A 379 -0.21 -20.74 9.19
CA THR A 379 0.90 -21.69 9.35
C THR A 379 0.81 -22.84 8.33
N ALA A 380 1.97 -23.33 7.90
CA ALA A 380 2.04 -24.45 6.97
C ALA A 380 1.39 -25.70 7.59
N PRO A 381 0.61 -26.49 6.82
CA PRO A 381 -0.03 -27.69 7.34
C PRO A 381 1.03 -28.70 7.81
N ALA A 382 0.74 -29.48 8.84
CA ALA A 382 1.67 -30.52 9.32
C ALA A 382 1.93 -31.63 8.27
N ALA A 383 1.00 -31.83 7.33
CA ALA A 383 1.15 -32.78 6.24
C ALA A 383 2.31 -32.40 5.31
N ASN A 384 3.00 -33.39 4.72
CA ASN A 384 4.11 -33.17 3.79
C ASN A 384 3.71 -32.49 2.47
N ALA A 385 2.44 -32.55 2.11
CA ALA A 385 1.88 -31.91 0.93
C ALA A 385 0.86 -30.84 1.34
N ILE A 386 0.72 -29.80 0.52
CA ILE A 386 -0.28 -28.75 0.69
C ILE A 386 -1.34 -28.86 -0.40
N ALA A 387 -2.61 -28.71 -0.02
CA ALA A 387 -3.72 -28.78 -0.96
C ALA A 387 -3.78 -27.50 -1.82
N SER A 388 -4.14 -27.64 -3.11
CA SER A 388 -4.15 -26.51 -4.05
C SER A 388 -5.06 -25.34 -3.63
N GLY A 389 -6.11 -25.61 -2.85
CA GLY A 389 -7.02 -24.58 -2.33
C GLY A 389 -6.54 -23.89 -1.06
N GLN A 390 -5.37 -24.25 -0.53
CA GLN A 390 -4.75 -23.65 0.66
C GLN A 390 -3.52 -22.79 0.33
N VAL A 391 -3.24 -22.58 -0.96
CA VAL A 391 -2.10 -21.82 -1.45
C VAL A 391 -2.57 -20.77 -2.44
N VAL A 392 -2.01 -19.57 -2.31
CA VAL A 392 -2.09 -18.54 -3.33
C VAL A 392 -0.80 -18.63 -4.15
N MET A 393 -0.91 -18.96 -5.45
CA MET A 393 0.23 -18.90 -6.37
C MET A 393 0.44 -17.45 -6.81
N ALA A 394 1.18 -16.70 -5.99
CA ALA A 394 1.48 -15.30 -6.27
C ALA A 394 2.68 -15.17 -7.20
N PHE A 395 2.74 -14.10 -7.97
CA PHE A 395 3.86 -13.88 -8.88
C PHE A 395 4.25 -12.42 -9.02
N HIS A 396 5.49 -12.21 -9.44
CA HIS A 396 6.03 -10.93 -9.82
C HIS A 396 6.63 -11.06 -11.22
N LEU A 397 6.08 -10.31 -12.17
CA LEU A 397 6.38 -10.39 -13.60
C LEU A 397 7.24 -9.20 -14.03
N LEU A 398 8.37 -9.46 -14.68
CA LEU A 398 9.20 -8.43 -15.32
C LEU A 398 9.35 -8.77 -16.81
N ALA A 399 8.67 -8.01 -17.66
CA ALA A 399 8.89 -8.11 -19.10
C ALA A 399 10.25 -7.51 -19.48
N PRO A 400 10.90 -7.98 -20.55
CA PRO A 400 12.16 -7.40 -21.00
C PRO A 400 11.98 -5.94 -21.44
N LEU A 401 13.06 -5.16 -21.44
CA LEU A 401 13.05 -3.77 -21.91
C LEU A 401 12.64 -3.64 -23.40
N SER A 402 12.81 -4.72 -24.17
CA SER A 402 12.36 -4.85 -25.55
C SER A 402 10.84 -4.94 -25.72
N ALA A 403 10.08 -5.21 -24.64
CA ALA A 403 8.62 -5.29 -24.63
C ALA A 403 7.91 -3.92 -24.72
N THR A 404 8.52 -2.97 -25.42
CA THR A 404 7.96 -1.65 -25.70
C THR A 404 7.16 -1.67 -27.00
N THR A 405 5.99 -1.02 -26.99
CA THR A 405 5.23 -0.72 -28.21
C THR A 405 5.87 0.47 -28.94
N SER A 406 5.68 0.53 -30.27
CA SER A 406 6.31 1.53 -31.13
C SER A 406 5.79 2.96 -30.94
N ASP A 407 4.64 3.13 -30.29
CA ASP A 407 4.04 4.44 -30.05
C ASP A 407 4.45 5.07 -28.70
N GLY A 408 5.23 4.36 -27.87
CA GLY A 408 5.73 4.87 -26.59
C GLY A 408 4.65 5.08 -25.51
N ARG A 409 3.39 4.69 -25.77
CA ARG A 409 2.30 4.84 -24.80
C ARG A 409 2.33 3.72 -23.78
N LEU A 410 2.27 4.08 -22.50
CA LEU A 410 2.28 3.09 -21.41
C LEU A 410 0.87 2.66 -20.98
N VAL A 411 -0.16 3.42 -21.33
CA VAL A 411 -1.56 3.12 -20.99
C VAL A 411 -2.49 3.49 -22.14
N THR A 412 -3.52 2.67 -22.34
CA THR A 412 -4.58 2.93 -23.31
C THR A 412 -5.93 2.91 -22.62
N PHE A 413 -6.76 3.93 -22.89
CA PHE A 413 -8.12 4.03 -22.38
C PHE A 413 -9.14 3.91 -23.51
N THR A 414 -10.31 3.37 -23.18
CA THR A 414 -11.49 3.41 -24.04
C THR A 414 -12.64 4.15 -23.35
N THR A 415 -13.58 4.62 -24.15
CA THR A 415 -14.82 5.23 -23.67
C THR A 415 -15.90 4.16 -23.58
N ARG A 416 -16.51 3.98 -22.40
CA ARG A 416 -17.60 3.01 -22.18
C ARG A 416 -18.85 3.40 -22.98
N ASN A 417 -19.30 4.65 -22.86
CA ASN A 417 -20.36 5.21 -23.69
C ASN A 417 -19.79 6.17 -24.75
N THR A 418 -19.67 5.66 -25.97
CA THR A 418 -19.08 6.37 -27.12
C THR A 418 -19.93 7.53 -27.64
N SER A 419 -21.20 7.65 -27.25
CA SER A 419 -22.05 8.80 -27.59
C SER A 419 -21.74 10.03 -26.73
N ARG A 420 -21.10 9.84 -25.56
CA ARG A 420 -20.72 10.90 -24.62
C ARG A 420 -19.21 10.98 -24.38
N ARG A 421 -18.39 10.94 -25.45
CA ARG A 421 -16.91 10.86 -25.34
C ARG A 421 -16.24 11.92 -24.47
N ASN A 422 -16.85 13.11 -24.38
CA ASN A 422 -16.30 14.22 -23.59
C ASN A 422 -16.77 14.22 -22.13
N ALA A 423 -17.71 13.35 -21.75
CA ALA A 423 -18.18 13.24 -20.38
C ALA A 423 -17.24 12.33 -19.57
N ALA A 424 -16.78 12.80 -18.41
CA ALA A 424 -15.97 12.00 -17.49
C ALA A 424 -16.80 10.90 -16.79
N ILE A 425 -18.09 11.17 -16.60
CA ILE A 425 -19.05 10.28 -15.93
C ILE A 425 -20.32 10.21 -16.79
N VAL A 426 -20.89 9.02 -16.92
CA VAL A 426 -22.17 8.74 -17.59
C VAL A 426 -23.10 7.97 -16.64
N ASP A 427 -24.38 7.90 -16.97
CA ASP A 427 -25.33 7.12 -16.16
C ASP A 427 -25.06 5.62 -16.33
N ALA A 428 -25.29 4.83 -15.28
CA ALA A 428 -24.98 3.40 -15.30
C ALA A 428 -25.87 2.57 -16.26
N GLN A 429 -26.98 3.16 -16.71
CA GLN A 429 -27.94 2.55 -17.65
C GLN A 429 -27.72 3.01 -19.11
N ASP A 430 -26.83 3.99 -19.31
CA ASP A 430 -26.44 4.56 -20.61
C ASP A 430 -25.17 3.88 -21.12
#